data_AF-A0A430DZ61-F1
#
_entry.id   AF-A0A430DZ61-F1
#
_cell.length_a   1.000
_cell.length_b   1.000
_cell.length_c   1.000
_cell.angle_alpha   90.00
_cell.angle_beta   90.00
_cell.angle_gamma   90.00
#
_symmetry.space_group_name_H-M   'P 1'
#
loop_
_entity.id
_entity.type
_entity.pdbx_description
1 polymer ?
#
loop_
_entity_poly.entity_id
_entity_poly.type
_entity_poly.pdbx_seq_one_letter_code
_entity_poly.pdbx_strand_id
1 'polypeptide(L)'
;MGQAASIISECDTSGNGRTMWTCVRGHSGDTTAATGNISARHCLRPERSDAMTSVSIPGQEVVDGCTQPSAYRHAYADCRVTAWAANDQLVVPGFFRHRYLSPSCRIATNDNVDRSDELDQFYTKADIAELCYCAFRTRYGTQRHQMIDPCAGNGAFYSLMPFGRLGIDLDPKYPGVFAADFLERNLSSRLDPGKPVAVIGNPPFGHAASMALKFIQHAACCPDVEVIAFILPLSIRKAGIQNRIDANFDLVCDQRLPANSYIFRGQDHDVPTVFQIWERKATPRAVRILPKTHPDFCFTGQANANFAIRRNGFHAGRVCDKDLAKPKGYYFIRGRVRSRIASLDFSPFYQNVSGPRSLSQGEIVLAYTKVFGTGARRPGKGAKRR
;
A
#
# COMPACT_ATOMS: atom_id res chain seq x y z
N MET A 1 -50.96 -45.78 -26.30
CA MET A 1 -51.27 -44.43 -25.80
C MET A 1 -49.93 -43.83 -25.36
N GLY A 2 -49.21 -42.98 -26.12
CA GLY A 2 -49.65 -41.90 -27.02
C GLY A 2 -49.95 -40.65 -26.18
N GLN A 3 -49.39 -39.44 -26.39
CA GLN A 3 -48.47 -38.86 -27.39
C GLN A 3 -47.49 -37.91 -26.62
N ALA A 4 -46.23 -37.69 -27.01
CA ALA A 4 -45.72 -36.90 -28.14
C ALA A 4 -46.32 -35.48 -28.29
N ALA A 5 -45.55 -34.46 -27.94
CA ALA A 5 -45.77 -33.07 -28.36
C ALA A 5 -44.43 -32.36 -28.55
N SER A 6 -44.05 -32.14 -29.80
CA SER A 6 -42.87 -31.40 -30.23
C SER A 6 -43.29 -30.09 -30.89
N ILE A 7 -42.66 -28.97 -30.54
CA ILE A 7 -42.63 -27.78 -31.39
C ILE A 7 -41.17 -27.34 -31.51
N ILE A 8 -40.72 -27.27 -32.77
CA ILE A 8 -39.47 -26.65 -33.19
C ILE A 8 -39.84 -25.32 -33.85
N SER A 9 -39.10 -24.26 -33.57
CA SER A 9 -38.89 -23.17 -34.53
C SER A 9 -37.44 -22.72 -34.46
N GLU A 10 -36.86 -22.41 -35.61
CA GLU A 10 -35.42 -22.32 -35.80
C GLU A 10 -34.81 -20.96 -35.44
N CYS A 11 -33.48 -20.99 -35.28
CA CYS A 11 -32.48 -19.97 -35.62
C CYS A 11 -32.85 -18.46 -35.53
N ASP A 12 -32.07 -17.74 -34.73
CA ASP A 12 -31.16 -16.77 -35.37
C ASP A 12 -29.79 -16.73 -34.65
N THR A 13 -28.74 -16.38 -35.39
CA THR A 13 -27.34 -16.40 -34.98
C THR A 13 -26.73 -15.00 -34.91
N SER A 14 -26.07 -14.64 -33.82
CA SER A 14 -24.81 -13.85 -33.81
C SER A 14 -24.37 -13.43 -32.40
N GLY A 15 -23.08 -13.12 -32.22
CA GLY A 15 -22.69 -12.07 -31.27
C GLY A 15 -21.90 -12.44 -30.00
N ASN A 16 -20.74 -13.08 -30.14
CA ASN A 16 -19.51 -12.89 -29.34
C ASN A 16 -19.50 -12.95 -27.79
N GLY A 17 -18.45 -13.59 -27.24
CA GLY A 17 -17.83 -13.07 -25.99
C GLY A 17 -17.41 -14.04 -24.88
N ARG A 18 -16.87 -15.23 -25.17
CA ARG A 18 -16.13 -16.02 -24.14
C ARG A 18 -14.84 -16.62 -24.68
N THR A 19 -13.73 -15.93 -24.42
CA THR A 19 -12.38 -16.47 -24.64
C THR A 19 -11.94 -17.27 -23.41
N MET A 20 -12.17 -18.59 -23.41
CA MET A 20 -11.43 -19.49 -22.52
C MET A 20 -10.09 -19.85 -23.17
N TRP A 21 -9.00 -19.62 -22.46
CA TRP A 21 -7.67 -20.09 -22.87
C TRP A 21 -7.45 -21.52 -22.38
N THR A 22 -7.73 -22.51 -23.22
CA THR A 22 -7.27 -23.88 -23.04
C THR A 22 -5.84 -24.01 -23.58
N CYS A 23 -4.88 -24.28 -22.70
CA CYS A 23 -3.50 -24.55 -23.11
C CYS A 23 -3.37 -26.02 -23.55
N VAL A 24 -3.11 -26.23 -24.85
CA VAL A 24 -2.79 -27.55 -25.39
C VAL A 24 -1.28 -27.78 -25.25
N ARG A 25 -0.88 -28.92 -24.67
CA ARG A 25 0.45 -29.51 -24.87
C ARG A 25 0.28 -30.94 -25.36
N GLY A 26 0.95 -31.26 -26.48
CA GLY A 26 0.99 -32.60 -27.05
C GLY A 26 1.91 -33.56 -26.28
N HIS A 27 1.73 -34.84 -26.59
CA HIS A 27 2.53 -36.00 -26.13
C HIS A 27 4.02 -35.91 -26.55
N SER A 28 4.95 -36.77 -26.12
CA SER A 28 4.84 -38.20 -25.76
C SER A 28 6.02 -38.72 -24.90
N GLY A 29 5.85 -39.89 -24.26
CA GLY A 29 6.95 -40.66 -23.67
C GLY A 29 6.58 -41.53 -22.45
N ASP A 30 6.28 -42.81 -22.70
CA ASP A 30 6.16 -43.89 -21.70
C ASP A 30 7.50 -44.17 -20.95
N THR A 31 7.63 -44.96 -19.86
CA THR A 31 6.83 -46.11 -19.37
C THR A 31 7.10 -46.42 -17.88
N THR A 32 6.24 -47.27 -17.29
CA THR A 32 6.47 -48.22 -16.15
C THR A 32 6.71 -47.74 -14.70
N ALA A 33 5.88 -48.32 -13.83
CA ALA A 33 5.82 -48.23 -12.38
C ALA A 33 6.95 -48.96 -11.61
N ALA A 34 7.16 -48.56 -10.34
CA ALA A 34 7.23 -49.52 -9.22
C ALA A 34 7.12 -48.83 -7.83
N THR A 35 6.53 -49.59 -6.90
CA THR A 35 6.35 -49.39 -5.44
C THR A 35 7.59 -49.00 -4.61
N GLY A 36 7.39 -48.32 -3.48
CA GLY A 36 8.36 -48.38 -2.36
C GLY A 36 8.23 -47.29 -1.27
N ASN A 37 7.61 -47.61 -0.13
CA ASN A 37 7.89 -46.91 1.14
C ASN A 37 9.30 -47.28 1.62
N ILE A 38 10.02 -46.38 2.31
CA ILE A 38 10.75 -46.68 3.56
C ILE A 38 11.25 -45.41 4.27
N SER A 39 11.45 -45.57 5.58
CA SER A 39 11.67 -44.54 6.61
C SER A 39 13.10 -43.99 6.72
N ALA A 40 13.19 -42.92 7.53
CA ALA A 40 14.30 -42.08 7.94
C ALA A 40 15.62 -42.74 8.44
N ARG A 41 16.69 -41.94 8.36
CA ARG A 41 17.81 -41.73 9.33
C ARG A 41 18.49 -40.40 8.89
N HIS A 42 18.74 -39.36 9.69
CA HIS A 42 19.37 -39.23 11.02
C HIS A 42 20.84 -39.72 11.08
N CYS A 43 21.77 -38.76 10.96
CA CYS A 43 23.15 -38.69 11.48
C CYS A 43 23.67 -37.27 11.16
N LEU A 44 23.68 -36.30 12.10
CA LEU A 44 24.70 -36.06 13.13
C LEU A 44 26.13 -35.81 12.57
N ARG A 45 26.64 -34.59 12.84
CA ARG A 45 28.07 -34.22 12.78
C ARG A 45 28.87 -35.01 13.85
N PRO A 46 30.21 -34.99 13.77
CA PRO A 46 30.91 -34.08 14.69
C PRO A 46 32.00 -33.21 14.02
N GLU A 47 32.56 -32.31 14.81
CA GLU A 47 33.51 -31.26 14.43
C GLU A 47 34.97 -31.61 14.77
N ARG A 48 35.92 -30.96 14.08
CA ARG A 48 37.25 -30.47 14.53
C ARG A 48 37.86 -29.74 13.32
N SER A 49 38.10 -28.43 13.39
CA SER A 49 39.28 -27.75 13.93
C SER A 49 40.59 -28.16 13.24
N ASP A 50 41.26 -27.18 12.61
CA ASP A 50 42.55 -26.65 13.09
C ASP A 50 43.02 -25.48 12.19
N ALA A 51 44.18 -24.89 12.52
CA ALA A 51 44.45 -23.47 12.33
C ALA A 51 45.24 -23.05 11.07
N MET A 52 45.18 -21.73 10.84
CA MET A 52 46.02 -20.85 10.01
C MET A 52 47.40 -21.38 9.55
N THR A 53 47.75 -21.06 8.30
CA THR A 53 49.10 -20.54 7.99
C THR A 53 49.07 -19.62 6.76
N SER A 54 49.92 -18.60 6.75
CA SER A 54 49.99 -17.53 5.74
C SER A 54 51.36 -17.45 5.08
N VAL A 55 51.43 -17.36 3.74
CA VAL A 55 52.63 -16.93 2.98
C VAL A 55 52.19 -16.16 1.72
N SER A 56 53.00 -15.21 1.26
CA SER A 56 52.68 -14.23 0.21
C SER A 56 53.72 -14.19 -0.93
N ILE A 57 53.27 -14.11 -2.21
CA ILE A 57 53.77 -13.27 -3.35
C ILE A 57 55.26 -13.48 -3.81
N PRO A 58 55.71 -13.38 -5.10
CA PRO A 58 55.18 -12.70 -6.34
C PRO A 58 55.10 -13.65 -7.59
N GLY A 59 54.83 -13.26 -8.86
CA GLY A 59 54.43 -12.00 -9.55
C GLY A 59 54.75 -12.03 -11.07
N GLN A 60 54.00 -11.29 -11.93
CA GLN A 60 54.25 -11.00 -13.39
C GLN A 60 54.32 -12.19 -14.40
N GLU A 61 54.00 -12.11 -15.72
CA GLU A 61 53.25 -11.15 -16.58
C GLU A 61 52.89 -11.83 -17.94
N VAL A 62 51.69 -11.57 -18.52
CA VAL A 62 51.20 -11.90 -19.92
C VAL A 62 51.32 -13.38 -20.42
N VAL A 63 50.87 -13.86 -21.60
CA VAL A 63 50.22 -13.30 -22.84
C VAL A 63 49.13 -14.27 -23.42
N ASP A 64 48.38 -13.80 -24.41
CA ASP A 64 47.54 -14.43 -25.46
C ASP A 64 47.33 -15.97 -25.58
N GLY A 65 46.08 -16.36 -25.87
CA GLY A 65 45.70 -17.71 -26.31
C GLY A 65 44.19 -17.91 -26.51
N CYS A 66 43.67 -17.66 -27.72
CA CYS A 66 42.23 -17.77 -28.02
C CYS A 66 41.79 -19.23 -28.28
N THR A 67 40.79 -19.74 -27.56
CA THR A 67 39.84 -20.75 -28.09
C THR A 67 38.57 -20.89 -27.24
N GLN A 68 37.42 -20.75 -27.90
CA GLN A 68 36.07 -21.13 -27.46
C GLN A 68 35.70 -22.45 -28.20
N PRO A 69 34.69 -23.27 -27.79
CA PRO A 69 33.34 -22.77 -27.53
C PRO A 69 32.40 -23.52 -26.55
N SER A 70 31.21 -22.93 -26.40
CA SER A 70 29.91 -23.51 -26.02
C SER A 70 29.56 -23.61 -24.53
N ALA A 71 28.29 -23.46 -24.12
CA ALA A 71 27.17 -22.71 -24.71
C ALA A 71 26.04 -22.60 -23.66
N TYR A 72 25.61 -21.38 -23.32
CA TYR A 72 24.25 -21.17 -22.78
C TYR A 72 23.71 -19.81 -23.26
N ARG A 73 22.67 -19.87 -24.10
CA ARG A 73 21.93 -18.68 -24.57
C ARG A 73 20.90 -18.29 -23.52
N HIS A 74 20.80 -16.99 -23.21
CA HIS A 74 19.52 -16.31 -23.03
C HIS A 74 19.66 -14.93 -23.68
N ALA A 75 18.75 -14.59 -24.59
CA ALA A 75 18.79 -13.36 -25.36
C ALA A 75 17.71 -12.39 -24.90
N TYR A 76 18.10 -11.18 -24.52
CA TYR A 76 17.23 -9.99 -24.53
C TYR A 76 18.01 -8.80 -25.08
N ALA A 77 17.28 -7.88 -25.73
CA ALA A 77 17.83 -7.03 -26.78
C ALA A 77 18.75 -5.88 -26.30
N ASP A 78 19.72 -5.57 -27.16
CA ASP A 78 20.66 -4.44 -27.03
C ASP A 78 19.90 -3.10 -27.12
N CYS A 79 20.16 -2.19 -26.18
CA CYS A 79 19.80 -0.78 -26.27
C CYS A 79 20.98 0.06 -25.80
N ARG A 80 21.91 0.28 -26.73
CA ARG A 80 23.13 1.07 -26.53
C ARG A 80 22.81 2.50 -26.12
N VAL A 81 23.39 2.94 -25.00
CA VAL A 81 23.55 4.36 -24.68
C VAL A 81 25.05 4.61 -24.54
N THR A 82 25.62 5.30 -25.53
CA THR A 82 27.02 5.73 -25.51
C THR A 82 27.19 6.90 -24.55
N ALA A 83 28.04 6.74 -23.53
CA ALA A 83 28.40 7.82 -22.62
C ALA A 83 29.31 8.85 -23.31
N TRP A 84 29.10 10.13 -23.01
CA TRP A 84 30.05 11.22 -23.25
C TRP A 84 30.13 12.07 -21.98
N ALA A 85 31.34 12.49 -21.61
CA ALA A 85 31.60 13.39 -20.49
C ALA A 85 32.60 14.45 -20.93
N ALA A 86 32.33 15.73 -20.63
CA ALA A 86 33.31 16.82 -20.61
C ALA A 86 32.71 18.03 -19.90
N ASN A 87 33.54 18.78 -19.19
CA ASN A 87 33.24 20.17 -18.81
C ASN A 87 33.32 21.08 -20.04
N ASP A 88 32.61 22.21 -20.04
CA ASP A 88 33.29 23.52 -20.05
C ASP A 88 32.32 24.70 -19.94
N GLN A 89 32.86 25.86 -19.55
CA GLN A 89 32.13 27.12 -19.41
C GLN A 89 31.75 27.72 -20.77
N LEU A 90 30.53 28.26 -20.89
CA LEU A 90 30.18 29.13 -22.01
C LEU A 90 29.15 30.19 -21.58
N VAL A 91 29.61 31.44 -21.53
CA VAL A 91 28.76 32.63 -21.39
C VAL A 91 28.25 33.01 -22.76
N VAL A 92 26.93 33.20 -22.92
CA VAL A 92 26.33 33.71 -24.17
C VAL A 92 25.27 34.77 -23.84
N PRO A 93 25.34 35.99 -24.40
CA PRO A 93 24.36 37.04 -24.17
C PRO A 93 23.16 36.96 -25.15
N GLY A 94 22.00 37.37 -24.66
CA GLY A 94 20.98 38.13 -25.43
C GLY A 94 20.26 37.46 -26.61
N PHE A 95 18.93 37.32 -26.46
CA PHE A 95 17.91 37.28 -27.54
C PHE A 95 17.99 36.18 -28.61
N PHE A 96 17.11 35.16 -28.47
CA PHE A 96 16.23 34.72 -29.57
C PHE A 96 14.94 34.09 -29.00
N ARG A 97 13.80 34.27 -29.68
CA ARG A 97 12.49 33.76 -29.24
C ARG A 97 12.02 32.57 -30.08
N HIS A 98 11.47 31.58 -29.38
CA HIS A 98 10.40 30.63 -29.76
C HIS A 98 10.67 29.33 -30.55
N ARG A 99 10.11 28.27 -29.94
CA ARG A 99 9.51 27.03 -30.47
C ARG A 99 10.42 25.78 -30.63
N TYR A 100 9.85 24.68 -30.13
CA TYR A 100 10.29 23.28 -30.20
C TYR A 100 11.58 22.90 -29.45
N LEU A 101 11.43 22.64 -28.14
CA LEU A 101 12.28 21.73 -27.37
C LEU A 101 11.38 20.79 -26.55
N SER A 102 11.89 19.59 -26.23
CA SER A 102 11.18 18.56 -25.48
C SER A 102 10.93 18.96 -24.01
N PRO A 103 10.02 18.29 -23.27
CA PRO A 103 9.75 18.61 -21.86
C PRO A 103 10.94 18.39 -20.90
N SER A 104 12.02 17.76 -21.37
CA SER A 104 13.13 17.23 -20.58
C SER A 104 14.29 18.23 -20.37
N CYS A 105 14.01 19.53 -20.32
CA CYS A 105 14.88 20.52 -19.66
C CYS A 105 14.13 21.83 -19.44
N ARG A 106 13.88 22.23 -18.19
CA ARG A 106 13.52 23.62 -17.84
C ARG A 106 14.68 24.23 -17.08
N ILE A 107 15.28 25.26 -17.65
CA ILE A 107 16.20 26.14 -16.92
C ILE A 107 15.38 26.81 -15.81
N ALA A 108 15.88 26.79 -14.58
CA ALA A 108 15.23 27.46 -13.47
C ALA A 108 15.21 28.98 -13.72
N THR A 109 14.02 29.56 -13.87
CA THR A 109 13.86 31.01 -13.74
C THR A 109 13.88 31.36 -12.24
N ASN A 110 14.46 32.50 -11.89
CA ASN A 110 14.57 32.97 -10.50
C ASN A 110 13.23 33.52 -9.96
N ASP A 111 12.17 32.74 -10.11
CA ASP A 111 10.91 32.94 -9.41
C ASP A 111 10.94 32.01 -8.18
N ASN A 112 11.22 32.58 -7.00
CA ASN A 112 11.13 31.88 -5.71
C ASN A 112 9.65 31.62 -5.35
N VAL A 113 8.97 30.81 -6.17
CA VAL A 113 7.61 30.34 -5.91
C VAL A 113 7.68 29.27 -4.83
N ASP A 114 7.08 29.57 -3.68
CA ASP A 114 6.92 28.58 -2.61
C ASP A 114 5.93 27.49 -3.05
N ARG A 115 6.49 26.34 -3.44
CA ARG A 115 5.74 25.15 -3.84
C ARG A 115 5.45 24.19 -2.68
N SER A 116 5.58 24.63 -1.42
CA SER A 116 5.34 23.77 -0.24
C SER A 116 3.95 23.14 -0.24
N ASP A 117 2.91 23.88 -0.67
CA ASP A 117 1.54 23.37 -0.79
C ASP A 117 1.39 22.37 -1.97
N GLU A 118 2.06 22.61 -3.10
CA GLU A 118 1.99 21.75 -4.30
C GLU A 118 2.73 20.42 -4.09
N LEU A 119 3.82 20.45 -3.33
CA LEU A 119 4.72 19.33 -3.07
C LEU A 119 4.42 18.62 -1.73
N ASP A 120 3.39 19.04 -1.00
CA ASP A 120 2.97 18.43 0.29
C ASP A 120 4.13 18.44 1.32
N GLN A 121 4.93 19.53 1.39
CA GLN A 121 6.15 19.65 2.20
C GLN A 121 5.88 19.82 3.71
N PHE A 122 5.19 18.85 4.30
CA PHE A 122 4.95 18.72 5.73
C PHE A 122 6.10 17.93 6.37
N TYR A 123 7.12 18.64 6.84
CA TYR A 123 8.30 18.03 7.44
C TYR A 123 7.95 17.33 8.76
N THR A 124 8.27 16.04 8.86
CA THR A 124 8.13 15.27 10.10
C THR A 124 9.09 15.81 11.16
N LYS A 125 8.62 16.04 12.39
CA LYS A 125 9.51 16.37 13.50
C LYS A 125 10.43 15.20 13.85
N ALA A 126 11.65 15.49 14.30
CA ALA A 126 12.69 14.47 14.52
C ALA A 126 12.32 13.46 15.63
N ASP A 127 11.65 13.91 16.69
CA ASP A 127 11.11 13.07 17.77
C ASP A 127 10.00 12.13 17.28
N ILE A 128 9.14 12.60 16.38
CA ILE A 128 8.09 11.77 15.74
C ILE A 128 8.70 10.75 14.78
N ALA A 129 9.72 11.13 14.00
CA ALA A 129 10.43 10.20 13.14
C ALA A 129 11.14 9.11 13.96
N GLU A 130 11.80 9.48 15.07
CA GLU A 130 12.45 8.53 15.98
C GLU A 130 11.42 7.64 16.71
N LEU A 131 10.25 8.15 17.09
CA LEU A 131 9.15 7.34 17.63
C LEU A 131 8.67 6.27 16.64
N CYS A 132 8.47 6.65 15.37
CA CYS A 132 8.06 5.73 14.31
C CYS A 132 9.16 4.70 14.01
N TYR A 133 10.41 5.15 13.90
CA TYR A 133 11.55 4.28 13.62
C TYR A 133 11.90 3.38 14.82
N CYS A 134 11.63 3.79 16.06
CA CYS A 134 11.63 2.93 17.25
C CYS A 134 10.66 1.75 17.07
N ALA A 135 9.41 2.01 16.70
CA ALA A 135 8.42 0.95 16.45
C ALA A 135 8.84 -0.01 15.33
N PHE A 136 9.52 0.49 14.28
CA PHE A 136 10.12 -0.34 13.24
C PHE A 136 11.28 -1.21 13.76
N ARG A 137 12.30 -0.61 14.41
CA ARG A 137 13.49 -1.35 14.87
C ARG A 137 13.17 -2.41 15.92
N THR A 138 12.16 -2.18 16.77
CA THR A 138 11.68 -3.19 17.74
C THR A 138 11.14 -4.44 17.05
N ARG A 139 10.60 -4.32 15.83
CA ARG A 139 10.03 -5.44 15.08
C ARG A 139 11.05 -6.13 14.16
N TYR A 140 11.97 -5.39 13.55
CA TYR A 140 12.85 -5.92 12.48
C TYR A 140 14.36 -5.79 12.74
N GLY A 141 14.76 -5.15 13.85
CA GLY A 141 16.13 -4.70 14.04
C GLY A 141 16.54 -3.63 13.02
N THR A 142 17.85 -3.40 12.91
CA THR A 142 18.42 -2.43 11.97
C THR A 142 19.16 -3.08 10.79
N GLN A 143 19.70 -4.28 10.96
CA GLN A 143 20.63 -4.86 9.96
C GLN A 143 19.97 -5.73 8.88
N ARG A 144 18.74 -6.22 9.10
CA ARG A 144 18.06 -7.16 8.18
C ARG A 144 17.77 -6.54 6.81
N HIS A 145 17.37 -5.28 6.79
CA HIS A 145 16.85 -4.62 5.60
C HIS A 145 17.81 -3.55 5.09
N GLN A 146 17.94 -3.43 3.77
CA GLN A 146 18.31 -2.15 3.19
C GLN A 146 17.10 -1.20 3.35
N MET A 147 17.34 0.02 3.83
CA MET A 147 16.26 0.96 4.13
C MET A 147 16.19 2.07 3.08
N ILE A 148 14.98 2.38 2.62
CA ILE A 148 14.72 3.43 1.64
C ILE A 148 13.77 4.46 2.23
N ASP A 149 14.19 5.72 2.27
CA ASP A 149 13.31 6.87 2.47
C ASP A 149 12.89 7.42 1.08
N PRO A 150 11.63 7.23 0.64
CA PRO A 150 11.22 7.51 -0.73
C PRO A 150 10.88 9.00 -0.97
N CYS A 151 10.90 9.81 0.08
CA CYS A 151 10.44 11.20 0.11
C CYS A 151 11.16 11.92 1.27
N ALA A 152 12.49 11.84 1.26
CA ALA A 152 13.29 12.08 2.45
C ALA A 152 13.30 13.54 2.93
N GLY A 153 12.96 14.51 2.08
CA GLY A 153 12.87 15.93 2.41
C GLY A 153 14.07 16.47 3.19
N ASN A 154 13.85 16.79 4.47
CA ASN A 154 14.86 17.28 5.41
C ASN A 154 15.65 16.17 6.15
N GLY A 155 15.51 14.91 5.73
CA GLY A 155 16.25 13.76 6.24
C GLY A 155 15.72 13.17 7.55
N ALA A 156 14.48 13.49 7.96
CA ALA A 156 13.94 13.10 9.27
C ALA A 156 13.96 11.57 9.53
N PHE A 157 13.60 10.74 8.55
CA PHE A 157 13.75 9.28 8.65
C PHE A 157 15.12 8.82 8.15
N TYR A 158 15.56 9.29 6.98
CA TYR A 158 16.86 8.96 6.39
C TYR A 158 18.05 9.05 7.37
N SER A 159 18.13 10.10 8.18
CA SER A 159 19.25 10.29 9.13
C SER A 159 19.36 9.18 10.19
N LEU A 160 18.24 8.55 10.56
CA LEU A 160 18.13 7.50 11.59
C LEU A 160 18.47 6.09 11.08
N MET A 161 18.38 5.87 9.76
CA MET A 161 18.64 4.57 9.12
C MET A 161 20.14 4.22 9.16
N PRO A 162 20.52 2.92 9.17
CA PRO A 162 21.92 2.51 9.15
C PRO A 162 22.61 2.83 7.81
N PHE A 163 23.93 2.58 7.74
CA PHE A 163 24.68 2.66 6.49
C PHE A 163 24.12 1.69 5.42
N GLY A 164 24.25 2.05 4.14
CA GLY A 164 23.59 1.36 3.02
C GLY A 164 22.14 1.82 2.75
N ARG A 165 21.63 2.77 3.54
CA ARG A 165 20.36 3.47 3.31
C ARG A 165 20.32 4.24 1.98
N LEU A 166 19.14 4.35 1.40
CA LEU A 166 18.84 5.17 0.23
C LEU A 166 17.84 6.26 0.60
N GLY A 167 18.12 7.51 0.26
CA GLY A 167 17.16 8.62 0.39
C GLY A 167 16.84 9.17 -0.99
N ILE A 168 15.56 9.32 -1.32
CA ILE A 168 15.07 9.88 -2.58
C ILE A 168 14.15 11.06 -2.25
N ASP A 169 14.27 12.16 -2.98
CA ASP A 169 13.31 13.27 -2.89
C ASP A 169 13.29 14.10 -4.19
N LEU A 170 12.17 14.77 -4.49
CA LEU A 170 12.06 15.68 -5.64
C LEU A 170 12.84 16.99 -5.45
N ASP A 171 12.97 17.45 -4.21
CA ASP A 171 13.60 18.71 -3.83
C ASP A 171 14.37 18.54 -2.49
N PRO A 172 15.44 17.72 -2.49
CA PRO A 172 16.10 17.27 -1.25
C PRO A 172 16.70 18.42 -0.44
N LYS A 173 16.43 18.41 0.87
CA LYS A 173 16.95 19.40 1.83
C LYS A 173 17.98 18.79 2.80
N TYR A 174 18.47 17.58 2.53
CA TYR A 174 19.43 16.88 3.39
C TYR A 174 20.60 16.27 2.58
N PRO A 175 21.87 16.42 3.01
CA PRO A 175 23.02 15.85 2.32
C PRO A 175 22.95 14.33 2.17
N GLY A 176 23.22 13.82 0.97
CA GLY A 176 23.18 12.39 0.65
C GLY A 176 21.82 11.84 0.21
N VAL A 177 20.78 12.67 0.16
CA VAL A 177 19.51 12.34 -0.49
C VAL A 177 19.62 12.61 -1.99
N PHE A 178 19.17 11.66 -2.81
CA PHE A 178 19.20 11.75 -4.27
C PHE A 178 17.98 12.52 -4.81
N ALA A 179 18.25 13.56 -5.61
CA ALA A 179 17.22 14.31 -6.32
C ALA A 179 16.58 13.46 -7.44
N ALA A 180 15.35 12.97 -7.22
CA ALA A 180 14.59 12.12 -8.15
C ALA A 180 13.11 11.98 -7.76
N ASP A 181 12.24 11.71 -8.74
CA ASP A 181 10.89 11.20 -8.46
C ASP A 181 10.97 9.71 -8.09
N PHE A 182 10.55 9.33 -6.89
CA PHE A 182 10.45 7.93 -6.48
C PHE A 182 9.52 7.11 -7.37
N LEU A 183 8.38 7.68 -7.80
CA LEU A 183 7.34 6.96 -8.56
C LEU A 183 7.77 6.60 -9.99
N GLU A 184 8.80 7.27 -10.52
CA GLU A 184 9.38 7.00 -11.84
C GLU A 184 10.64 6.11 -11.79
N ARG A 185 11.12 5.71 -10.60
CA ARG A 185 12.40 4.99 -10.46
C ARG A 185 12.23 3.48 -10.45
N ASN A 186 13.12 2.77 -11.14
CA ASN A 186 13.28 1.34 -10.93
C ASN A 186 14.26 1.12 -9.75
N LEU A 187 13.71 0.70 -8.61
CA LEU A 187 14.47 0.49 -7.37
C LEU A 187 15.57 -0.57 -7.53
N SER A 188 15.33 -1.66 -8.26
CA SER A 188 16.23 -2.82 -8.36
C SER A 188 17.66 -2.48 -8.84
N SER A 189 17.84 -1.35 -9.54
CA SER A 189 19.16 -0.84 -9.95
C SER A 189 19.99 -0.17 -8.84
N ARG A 190 19.46 -0.10 -7.61
CA ARG A 190 20.05 0.53 -6.43
C ARG A 190 20.03 -0.35 -5.18
N LEU A 191 19.59 -1.60 -5.31
CA LEU A 191 19.45 -2.52 -4.19
C LEU A 191 20.71 -3.38 -3.99
N ASP A 192 21.02 -3.66 -2.73
CA ASP A 192 22.02 -4.66 -2.32
C ASP A 192 21.50 -6.06 -2.75
N PRO A 193 22.18 -6.80 -3.65
CA PRO A 193 21.66 -8.07 -4.17
C PRO A 193 21.39 -9.10 -3.07
N GLY A 194 20.16 -9.64 -3.06
CA GLY A 194 19.74 -10.66 -2.08
C GLY A 194 19.43 -10.13 -0.68
N LYS A 195 19.46 -8.81 -0.46
CA LYS A 195 19.11 -8.19 0.82
C LYS A 195 17.66 -7.68 0.79
N PRO A 196 16.79 -8.10 1.73
CA PRO A 196 15.44 -7.57 1.84
C PRO A 196 15.41 -6.04 1.98
N VAL A 197 14.34 -5.41 1.47
CA VAL A 197 14.15 -3.97 1.51
C VAL A 197 13.01 -3.57 2.42
N ALA A 198 13.22 -2.51 3.20
CA ALA A 198 12.19 -1.81 3.95
C ALA A 198 12.08 -0.37 3.45
N VAL A 199 10.89 0.04 3.00
CA VAL A 199 10.63 1.43 2.59
C VAL A 199 9.95 2.14 3.75
N ILE A 200 10.58 3.20 4.29
CA ILE A 200 10.21 3.86 5.55
C ILE A 200 10.22 5.37 5.37
N GLY A 201 9.14 6.08 5.73
CA GLY A 201 9.08 7.53 5.55
C GLY A 201 7.71 8.17 5.79
N ASN A 202 7.56 9.43 5.35
CA ASN A 202 6.31 10.19 5.37
C ASN A 202 5.94 10.64 3.93
N PRO A 203 5.36 9.76 3.10
CA PRO A 203 5.03 10.10 1.71
C PRO A 203 3.98 11.21 1.63
N PRO A 204 3.99 12.04 0.57
CA PRO A 204 2.94 13.02 0.33
C PRO A 204 1.57 12.33 0.32
N PHE A 205 0.60 12.89 1.03
CA PHE A 205 -0.71 12.27 1.24
C PHE A 205 -1.59 12.46 0.02
N GLY A 206 -1.63 13.68 -0.50
CA GLY A 206 -2.54 14.11 -1.57
C GLY A 206 -4.04 13.94 -1.22
N HIS A 207 -4.91 14.38 -2.12
CA HIS A 207 -6.35 14.34 -1.88
C HIS A 207 -6.84 12.90 -1.62
N ALA A 208 -7.53 12.70 -0.48
CA ALA A 208 -8.07 11.41 -0.04
C ALA A 208 -7.06 10.23 -0.01
N ALA A 209 -5.82 10.52 0.42
CA ALA A 209 -4.70 9.56 0.51
C ALA A 209 -4.25 8.99 -0.84
N SER A 210 -4.53 9.69 -1.94
CA SER A 210 -4.23 9.21 -3.29
C SER A 210 -2.74 9.15 -3.61
N MET A 211 -1.93 10.08 -3.11
CA MET A 211 -0.48 10.05 -3.35
C MET A 211 0.20 8.99 -2.46
N ALA A 212 -0.14 8.94 -1.17
CA ALA A 212 0.39 7.91 -0.27
C ALA A 212 0.11 6.48 -0.78
N LEU A 213 -1.06 6.24 -1.39
CA LEU A 213 -1.35 4.95 -2.04
C LEU A 213 -0.48 4.66 -3.26
N LYS A 214 -0.14 5.66 -4.08
CA LYS A 214 0.81 5.46 -5.20
C LYS A 214 2.18 5.08 -4.69
N PHE A 215 2.67 5.73 -3.62
CA PHE A 215 3.94 5.37 -2.98
C PHE A 215 3.93 3.93 -2.44
N ILE A 216 2.85 3.52 -1.75
CA ILE A 216 2.68 2.14 -1.29
C ILE A 216 2.66 1.15 -2.47
N GLN A 217 1.91 1.46 -3.53
CA GLN A 217 1.78 0.59 -4.69
C GLN A 217 3.10 0.46 -5.46
N HIS A 218 3.81 1.57 -5.69
CA HIS A 218 5.12 1.57 -6.33
C HIS A 218 6.14 0.74 -5.52
N ALA A 219 6.21 0.95 -4.20
CA ALA A 219 7.05 0.12 -3.32
C ALA A 219 6.66 -1.37 -3.39
N ALA A 220 5.36 -1.68 -3.38
CA ALA A 220 4.85 -3.05 -3.45
C ALA A 220 5.14 -3.76 -4.79
N CYS A 221 5.32 -3.02 -5.88
CA CYS A 221 5.73 -3.58 -7.18
C CYS A 221 7.18 -4.10 -7.20
N CYS A 222 8.05 -3.67 -6.29
CA CYS A 222 9.42 -4.17 -6.20
C CYS A 222 9.47 -5.49 -5.41
N PRO A 223 9.92 -6.62 -5.98
CA PRO A 223 9.90 -7.93 -5.31
C PRO A 223 10.68 -7.96 -3.99
N ASP A 224 11.81 -7.26 -3.94
CA ASP A 224 12.74 -7.22 -2.80
C ASP A 224 12.17 -6.45 -1.58
N VAL A 225 11.12 -5.64 -1.77
CA VAL A 225 10.44 -4.91 -0.69
C VAL A 225 9.60 -5.88 0.14
N GLU A 226 10.10 -6.22 1.32
CA GLU A 226 9.38 -7.02 2.32
C GLU A 226 8.53 -6.13 3.26
N VAL A 227 8.92 -4.89 3.50
CA VAL A 227 8.24 -4.02 4.48
C VAL A 227 8.00 -2.61 3.93
N ILE A 228 6.81 -2.08 4.16
CA ILE A 228 6.44 -0.67 3.90
C ILE A 228 5.97 -0.06 5.22
N ALA A 229 6.69 0.91 5.75
CA ALA A 229 6.47 1.51 7.07
C ALA A 229 6.29 3.03 6.95
N PHE A 230 5.05 3.48 6.78
CA PHE A 230 4.75 4.88 6.45
C PHE A 230 3.93 5.59 7.53
N ILE A 231 4.23 6.88 7.70
CA ILE A 231 3.27 7.84 8.21
C ILE A 231 2.21 8.07 7.10
N LEU A 232 0.93 7.96 7.47
CA LEU A 232 -0.20 8.00 6.55
C LEU A 232 -1.34 8.84 7.14
N PRO A 233 -2.22 9.42 6.31
CA PRO A 233 -3.40 10.12 6.79
C PRO A 233 -4.37 9.13 7.45
N LEU A 234 -5.01 9.52 8.56
CA LEU A 234 -5.86 8.64 9.38
C LEU A 234 -7.05 8.01 8.62
N SER A 235 -7.38 8.54 7.43
CA SER A 235 -8.33 7.93 6.49
C SER A 235 -7.90 6.53 6.01
N ILE A 236 -6.60 6.22 5.98
CA ILE A 236 -6.08 4.91 5.54
C ILE A 236 -6.70 3.73 6.32
N ARG A 237 -7.09 3.94 7.58
CA ARG A 237 -7.75 2.93 8.44
C ARG A 237 -9.13 2.47 7.94
N LYS A 238 -9.77 3.21 7.03
CA LYS A 238 -11.04 2.80 6.42
C LYS A 238 -10.82 1.55 5.56
N ALA A 239 -11.61 0.49 5.79
CA ALA A 239 -11.47 -0.80 5.08
C ALA A 239 -11.43 -0.66 3.55
N GLY A 240 -12.28 0.20 2.97
CA GLY A 240 -12.28 0.47 1.52
C GLY A 240 -11.02 1.15 0.98
N ILE A 241 -10.24 1.81 1.84
CA ILE A 241 -8.92 2.37 1.47
C ILE A 241 -7.84 1.29 1.59
N GLN A 242 -7.81 0.52 2.68
CA GLN A 242 -6.87 -0.61 2.85
C GLN A 242 -7.01 -1.67 1.74
N ASN A 243 -8.22 -1.90 1.24
CA ASN A 243 -8.46 -2.81 0.12
C ASN A 243 -7.83 -2.34 -1.22
N ARG A 244 -7.26 -1.13 -1.29
CA ARG A 244 -6.48 -0.62 -2.45
C ARG A 244 -4.97 -0.84 -2.34
N ILE A 245 -4.49 -1.25 -1.17
CA ILE A 245 -3.12 -1.74 -0.97
C ILE A 245 -3.07 -3.18 -1.52
N ASP A 246 -1.91 -3.63 -1.99
CA ASP A 246 -1.68 -5.02 -2.44
C ASP A 246 -2.15 -6.02 -1.37
N ALA A 247 -2.78 -7.11 -1.79
CA ALA A 247 -3.31 -8.14 -0.89
C ALA A 247 -2.20 -8.96 -0.21
N ASN A 248 -1.00 -9.02 -0.78
CA ASN A 248 0.16 -9.68 -0.19
C ASN A 248 0.79 -8.86 0.96
N PHE A 249 0.38 -7.62 1.17
CA PHE A 249 0.86 -6.79 2.27
C PHE A 249 -0.16 -6.78 3.43
N ASP A 250 0.29 -7.30 4.58
CA ASP A 250 -0.48 -7.43 5.81
C ASP A 250 -0.14 -6.30 6.79
N LEU A 251 -1.16 -5.68 7.39
CA LEU A 251 -0.98 -4.65 8.42
C LEU A 251 -0.53 -5.28 9.73
N VAL A 252 0.69 -4.97 10.18
CA VAL A 252 1.31 -5.54 11.39
C VAL A 252 1.62 -4.53 12.49
N CYS A 253 1.54 -3.22 12.20
CA CYS A 253 1.53 -2.15 13.20
C CYS A 253 0.57 -1.03 12.77
N ASP A 254 -0.19 -0.46 13.70
CA ASP A 254 -1.18 0.60 13.45
C ASP A 254 -1.20 1.64 14.59
N GLN A 255 -0.17 2.50 14.64
CA GLN A 255 0.08 3.45 15.72
C GLN A 255 -0.43 4.86 15.36
N ARG A 256 -1.42 5.37 16.12
CA ARG A 256 -1.87 6.76 15.94
C ARG A 256 -0.80 7.72 16.47
N LEU A 257 -0.48 8.76 15.70
CA LEU A 257 0.51 9.77 16.08
C LEU A 257 -0.11 10.90 16.93
N PRO A 258 0.69 11.57 17.77
CA PRO A 258 0.22 12.71 18.57
C PRO A 258 -0.12 13.93 17.68
N ALA A 259 -0.86 14.87 18.25
CA ALA A 259 -1.14 16.15 17.58
C ALA A 259 0.14 16.97 17.38
N ASN A 260 0.13 17.91 16.44
CA ASN A 260 1.27 18.78 16.09
C ASN A 260 2.56 18.02 15.72
N SER A 261 2.43 16.87 15.04
CA SER A 261 3.56 16.01 14.65
C SER A 261 4.44 16.56 13.50
N TYR A 262 4.04 17.67 12.87
CA TYR A 262 4.64 18.19 11.63
C TYR A 262 5.04 19.66 11.76
N ILE A 263 5.95 20.08 10.89
CA ILE A 263 6.33 21.47 10.66
C ILE A 263 5.92 21.83 9.23
N PHE A 264 5.16 22.91 9.08
CA PHE A 264 4.78 23.49 7.79
C PHE A 264 5.12 24.98 7.79
N ARG A 265 5.87 25.44 6.77
CA ARG A 265 6.38 26.83 6.69
C ARG A 265 7.04 27.32 8.00
N GLY A 266 7.77 26.44 8.69
CA GLY A 266 8.46 26.73 9.95
C GLY A 266 7.56 26.79 11.20
N GLN A 267 6.26 26.49 11.09
CA GLN A 267 5.32 26.48 12.20
C GLN A 267 4.78 25.06 12.48
N ASP A 268 4.38 24.81 13.73
CA ASP A 268 3.71 23.58 14.13
C ASP A 268 2.40 23.37 13.35
N HIS A 269 2.22 22.15 12.84
CA HIS A 269 1.06 21.80 12.04
C HIS A 269 0.41 20.48 12.50
N ASP A 270 -0.91 20.52 12.72
CA ASP A 270 -1.69 19.36 13.15
C ASP A 270 -2.40 18.67 11.98
N VAL A 271 -2.04 17.42 11.72
CA VAL A 271 -2.74 16.55 10.76
C VAL A 271 -3.02 15.20 11.45
N PRO A 272 -4.29 14.76 11.52
CA PRO A 272 -4.62 13.43 12.03
C PRO A 272 -4.00 12.35 11.13
N THR A 273 -3.01 11.66 11.70
CA THR A 273 -2.12 10.73 11.01
C THR A 273 -1.88 9.47 11.84
N VAL A 274 -1.27 8.48 11.20
CA VAL A 274 -1.03 7.15 11.74
C VAL A 274 0.24 6.60 11.11
N PHE A 275 1.14 6.04 11.92
CA PHE A 275 2.25 5.24 11.44
C PHE A 275 1.78 3.80 11.28
N GLN A 276 1.93 3.24 10.08
CA GLN A 276 1.53 1.87 9.76
C GLN A 276 2.69 1.09 9.16
N ILE A 277 2.87 -0.14 9.64
CA ILE A 277 3.81 -1.11 9.06
C ILE A 277 3.01 -2.18 8.34
N TRP A 278 3.33 -2.36 7.08
CA TRP A 278 2.78 -3.36 6.17
C TRP A 278 3.88 -4.34 5.77
N GLU A 279 3.62 -5.63 5.93
CA GLU A 279 4.60 -6.72 5.76
C GLU A 279 4.16 -7.65 4.61
N ARG A 280 5.04 -7.90 3.64
CA ARG A 280 4.78 -8.81 2.52
C ARG A 280 4.72 -10.25 3.04
N LYS A 281 3.71 -10.98 2.57
CA LYS A 281 3.51 -12.41 2.83
C LYS A 281 3.19 -13.14 1.53
N ALA A 282 3.51 -14.43 1.49
CA ALA A 282 3.22 -15.30 0.34
C ALA A 282 1.72 -15.61 0.15
N THR A 283 0.91 -15.45 1.21
CA THR A 283 -0.54 -15.68 1.16
C THR A 283 -1.27 -14.34 1.12
N PRO A 284 -2.08 -14.08 0.07
CA PRO A 284 -2.90 -12.86 -0.01
C PRO A 284 -3.91 -12.79 1.15
N ARG A 285 -4.02 -11.63 1.78
CA ARG A 285 -4.99 -11.35 2.84
C ARG A 285 -6.42 -11.27 2.29
N ALA A 286 -7.39 -11.60 3.14
CA ALA A 286 -8.80 -11.45 2.81
C ALA A 286 -9.19 -9.97 2.61
N VAL A 287 -9.99 -9.69 1.58
CA VAL A 287 -10.56 -8.36 1.33
C VAL A 287 -11.54 -8.01 2.45
N ARG A 288 -11.37 -6.84 3.08
CA ARG A 288 -12.22 -6.39 4.20
C ARG A 288 -13.55 -5.84 3.66
N ILE A 289 -14.56 -6.70 3.52
CA ILE A 289 -15.91 -6.31 3.09
C ILE A 289 -16.75 -5.95 4.33
N LEU A 290 -17.29 -4.73 4.36
CA LEU A 290 -18.21 -4.30 5.41
C LEU A 290 -19.66 -4.68 5.07
N PRO A 291 -20.46 -5.20 6.02
CA PRO A 291 -21.85 -5.59 5.79
C PRO A 291 -22.71 -4.36 5.50
N LYS A 292 -23.51 -4.37 4.41
CA LYS A 292 -24.36 -3.23 4.02
C LYS A 292 -25.82 -3.36 4.47
N THR A 293 -26.21 -4.51 5.02
CA THR A 293 -27.59 -4.90 5.34
C THR A 293 -27.66 -5.57 6.72
N HIS A 294 -28.83 -5.46 7.37
CA HIS A 294 -29.09 -6.12 8.66
C HIS A 294 -30.56 -6.60 8.71
N PRO A 295 -30.90 -7.72 9.40
CA PRO A 295 -32.30 -8.13 9.54
C PRO A 295 -33.19 -7.11 10.26
N ASP A 296 -32.67 -6.46 11.31
CA ASP A 296 -33.46 -5.55 12.15
C ASP A 296 -33.80 -4.19 11.49
N PHE A 297 -33.04 -3.77 10.46
CA PHE A 297 -33.19 -2.45 9.84
C PHE A 297 -32.60 -2.38 8.43
N CYS A 298 -33.14 -1.47 7.61
CA CYS A 298 -32.58 -1.13 6.31
C CYS A 298 -32.39 0.38 6.16
N PHE A 299 -31.36 0.78 5.39
CA PHE A 299 -31.23 2.15 4.90
C PHE A 299 -32.26 2.41 3.79
N THR A 300 -32.84 3.60 3.75
CA THR A 300 -33.88 3.97 2.78
C THR A 300 -33.89 5.48 2.52
N GLY A 301 -34.85 5.97 1.73
CA GLY A 301 -35.11 7.39 1.56
C GLY A 301 -35.91 7.99 2.72
N GLN A 302 -35.86 9.32 2.87
CA GLN A 302 -36.44 10.06 3.99
C GLN A 302 -37.93 9.74 4.25
N ALA A 303 -38.74 9.61 3.19
CA ALA A 303 -40.17 9.31 3.30
C ALA A 303 -40.48 7.97 4.00
N ASN A 304 -39.66 6.94 3.76
CA ASN A 304 -39.90 5.57 4.21
C ASN A 304 -39.21 5.23 5.55
N ALA A 305 -38.50 6.19 6.14
CA ALA A 305 -37.71 5.98 7.35
C ALA A 305 -38.52 6.15 8.64
N ASN A 306 -38.00 5.61 9.73
CA ASN A 306 -38.51 5.89 11.08
C ASN A 306 -37.67 6.95 11.81
N PHE A 307 -36.40 7.12 11.43
CA PHE A 307 -35.48 8.13 11.96
C PHE A 307 -34.29 8.34 11.01
N ALA A 308 -33.45 9.31 11.31
CA ALA A 308 -32.19 9.55 10.61
C ALA A 308 -30.98 9.43 11.54
N ILE A 309 -29.81 9.12 10.99
CA ILE A 309 -28.52 9.18 11.65
C ILE A 309 -27.58 10.09 10.85
N ARG A 310 -26.89 11.00 11.52
CA ARG A 310 -25.95 11.91 10.86
C ARG A 310 -24.69 11.16 10.46
N ARG A 311 -24.32 11.23 9.18
CA ARG A 311 -23.11 10.58 8.65
C ARG A 311 -21.85 11.45 8.73
N ASN A 312 -21.99 12.77 8.61
CA ASN A 312 -20.86 13.68 8.42
C ASN A 312 -20.82 14.83 9.45
N GLY A 313 -19.60 15.26 9.79
CA GLY A 313 -19.30 16.41 10.65
C GLY A 313 -19.26 16.07 12.13
N PHE A 314 -19.08 17.09 13.00
CA PHE A 314 -18.84 16.92 14.45
C PHE A 314 -19.81 15.95 15.15
N HIS A 315 -21.09 15.98 14.77
CA HIS A 315 -22.17 15.14 15.30
C HIS A 315 -22.41 13.82 14.52
N ALA A 316 -21.42 13.32 13.75
CA ALA A 316 -21.52 12.00 13.11
C ALA A 316 -21.87 10.90 14.13
N GLY A 317 -22.75 9.97 13.74
CA GLY A 317 -23.30 8.95 14.63
C GLY A 317 -24.54 9.38 15.44
N ARG A 318 -24.85 10.68 15.57
CA ARG A 318 -26.06 11.12 16.30
C ARG A 318 -27.34 10.81 15.52
N VAL A 319 -28.33 10.29 16.23
CA VAL A 319 -29.69 10.02 15.73
C VAL A 319 -30.58 11.26 15.90
N CYS A 320 -31.47 11.52 14.95
CA CYS A 320 -32.51 12.54 15.02
C CYS A 320 -33.79 12.09 14.29
N ASP A 321 -34.84 12.89 14.39
CA ASP A 321 -36.06 12.70 13.61
C ASP A 321 -35.78 12.88 12.12
N LYS A 322 -36.46 12.06 11.29
CA LYS A 322 -36.24 12.03 9.84
C LYS A 322 -36.55 13.38 9.19
N ASP A 323 -37.51 14.12 9.73
CA ASP A 323 -38.00 15.37 9.15
C ASP A 323 -37.09 16.57 9.45
N LEU A 324 -36.18 16.45 10.43
CA LEU A 324 -35.12 17.42 10.73
C LEU A 324 -33.83 17.18 9.90
N ALA A 325 -33.73 16.04 9.21
CA ALA A 325 -32.51 15.61 8.53
C ALA A 325 -32.48 16.01 7.04
N LYS A 326 -31.34 16.57 6.60
CA LYS A 326 -31.09 16.94 5.19
C LYS A 326 -30.34 15.81 4.46
N PRO A 327 -30.82 15.27 3.32
CA PRO A 327 -30.28 14.05 2.71
C PRO A 327 -28.75 13.99 2.50
N LYS A 328 -28.09 15.11 2.17
CA LYS A 328 -26.62 15.16 1.96
C LYS A 328 -25.82 14.79 3.23
N GLY A 329 -26.36 15.04 4.43
CA GLY A 329 -25.64 14.90 5.71
C GLY A 329 -26.05 13.69 6.56
N TYR A 330 -27.04 12.92 6.14
CA TYR A 330 -27.69 11.88 6.96
C TYR A 330 -27.90 10.58 6.16
N TYR A 331 -27.98 9.46 6.87
CA TYR A 331 -28.62 8.25 6.37
C TYR A 331 -29.98 8.10 7.05
N PHE A 332 -31.00 7.68 6.30
CA PHE A 332 -32.34 7.43 6.85
C PHE A 332 -32.54 5.92 7.04
N ILE A 333 -33.13 5.54 8.18
CA ILE A 333 -33.22 4.15 8.61
C ILE A 333 -34.69 3.79 8.89
N ARG A 334 -35.11 2.65 8.34
CA ARG A 334 -36.39 2.00 8.65
C ARG A 334 -36.11 0.75 9.49
N GLY A 335 -36.74 0.65 10.64
CA GLY A 335 -36.51 -0.41 11.64
C GLY A 335 -36.76 0.08 13.06
N ARG A 336 -37.17 -0.83 13.96
CA ARG A 336 -37.47 -0.51 15.37
C ARG A 336 -36.21 -0.51 16.25
N VAL A 337 -35.17 0.18 15.80
CA VAL A 337 -33.81 0.13 16.38
C VAL A 337 -33.27 1.50 16.83
N ARG A 338 -34.11 2.55 16.85
CA ARG A 338 -33.70 3.94 17.13
C ARG A 338 -32.88 4.08 18.43
N SER A 339 -33.38 3.54 19.53
CA SER A 339 -32.70 3.58 20.83
C SER A 339 -31.38 2.79 20.83
N ARG A 340 -31.38 1.59 20.25
CA ARG A 340 -30.19 0.74 20.09
C ARG A 340 -29.09 1.42 19.27
N ILE A 341 -29.44 2.08 18.16
CA ILE A 341 -28.46 2.83 17.35
C ILE A 341 -27.99 4.09 18.08
N ALA A 342 -28.86 4.77 18.83
CA ALA A 342 -28.48 5.94 19.63
C ALA A 342 -27.54 5.61 20.81
N SER A 343 -27.51 4.35 21.29
CA SER A 343 -26.61 3.89 22.35
C SER A 343 -25.26 3.32 21.85
N LEU A 344 -25.00 3.33 20.53
CA LEU A 344 -23.72 2.84 19.99
C LEU A 344 -22.64 3.93 20.04
N ASP A 345 -21.43 3.56 20.46
CA ASP A 345 -20.27 4.39 20.21
C ASP A 345 -19.75 4.19 18.77
N PHE A 346 -19.84 5.24 17.97
CA PHE A 346 -19.29 5.29 16.61
C PHE A 346 -17.90 5.96 16.54
N SER A 347 -17.35 6.40 17.67
CA SER A 347 -16.04 7.08 17.74
C SER A 347 -14.88 6.29 17.09
N PRO A 348 -14.79 4.95 17.17
CA PRO A 348 -13.73 4.19 16.52
C PRO A 348 -13.82 4.19 14.99
N PHE A 349 -14.95 4.62 14.42
CA PHE A 349 -15.22 4.62 12.99
C PHE A 349 -15.18 6.02 12.39
N TYR A 350 -15.95 6.97 12.94
CA TYR A 350 -16.09 8.29 12.32
C TYR A 350 -14.83 9.16 12.42
N GLN A 351 -13.91 8.81 13.33
CA GLN A 351 -12.63 9.51 13.49
C GLN A 351 -11.55 9.06 12.50
N ASN A 352 -11.74 7.95 11.75
CA ASN A 352 -10.74 7.46 10.78
C ASN A 352 -10.76 8.28 9.48
N VAL A 353 -10.45 9.57 9.59
CA VAL A 353 -10.36 10.59 8.54
C VAL A 353 -9.42 11.71 9.00
N SER A 354 -8.71 12.34 8.07
CA SER A 354 -7.94 13.57 8.36
C SER A 354 -8.75 14.86 8.17
N GLY A 355 -10.00 14.76 7.71
CA GLY A 355 -10.94 15.87 7.54
C GLY A 355 -12.20 15.72 8.41
N PRO A 356 -13.35 16.30 8.01
CA PRO A 356 -14.59 16.19 8.78
C PRO A 356 -14.99 14.73 9.04
N ARG A 357 -15.30 14.41 10.31
CA ARG A 357 -15.76 13.09 10.77
C ARG A 357 -16.78 12.48 9.80
N SER A 358 -16.60 11.22 9.44
CA SER A 358 -17.39 10.56 8.38
C SER A 358 -17.64 9.09 8.69
N LEU A 359 -18.92 8.71 8.72
CA LEU A 359 -19.40 7.37 9.00
C LEU A 359 -20.08 6.78 7.76
N SER A 360 -19.75 5.54 7.40
CA SER A 360 -20.39 4.81 6.31
C SER A 360 -21.52 3.89 6.80
N GLN A 361 -22.42 3.52 5.89
CA GLN A 361 -23.47 2.51 6.16
C GLN A 361 -22.89 1.19 6.68
N GLY A 362 -21.75 0.75 6.13
CA GLY A 362 -21.10 -0.49 6.52
C GLY A 362 -20.54 -0.47 7.94
N GLU A 363 -20.03 0.67 8.39
CA GLU A 363 -19.57 0.87 9.77
C GLU A 363 -20.74 0.91 10.76
N ILE A 364 -21.90 1.48 10.37
CA ILE A 364 -23.11 1.48 11.19
C ILE A 364 -23.62 0.05 11.41
N VAL A 365 -23.72 -0.74 10.34
CA VAL A 365 -24.15 -2.14 10.43
C VAL A 365 -23.15 -2.95 11.23
N LEU A 366 -21.84 -2.83 10.98
CA LEU A 366 -20.81 -3.55 11.73
C LEU A 366 -20.87 -3.24 13.23
N ALA A 367 -21.01 -1.96 13.61
CA ALA A 367 -21.12 -1.55 15.01
C ALA A 367 -22.39 -2.12 15.67
N TYR A 368 -23.53 -2.07 14.97
CA TYR A 368 -24.78 -2.65 15.47
C TYR A 368 -24.66 -4.16 15.66
N THR A 369 -24.20 -4.89 14.64
CA THR A 369 -24.03 -6.35 14.69
C THR A 369 -23.06 -6.77 15.80
N LYS A 370 -22.00 -6.00 16.06
CA LYS A 370 -21.03 -6.30 17.14
C LYS A 370 -21.67 -6.25 18.53
N VAL A 371 -22.66 -5.38 18.76
CA VAL A 371 -23.29 -5.18 20.09
C VAL A 371 -24.58 -5.99 20.26
N PHE A 372 -25.40 -6.10 19.21
CA PHE A 372 -26.74 -6.70 19.29
C PHE A 372 -26.86 -8.03 18.54
N GLY A 373 -25.84 -8.44 17.79
CA GLY A 373 -25.89 -9.61 16.91
C GLY A 373 -26.86 -9.47 15.73
N THR A 374 -26.95 -10.52 14.92
CA THR A 374 -27.90 -10.64 13.80
C THR A 374 -29.27 -11.21 14.23
N GLY A 375 -29.61 -11.07 15.51
CA GLY A 375 -30.36 -12.06 16.28
C GLY A 375 -31.79 -12.40 15.80
N ALA A 376 -31.96 -13.57 15.22
CA ALA A 376 -33.23 -14.29 15.20
C ALA A 376 -33.51 -14.96 16.57
N ARG A 377 -33.76 -14.16 17.61
CA ARG A 377 -34.39 -14.65 18.86
C ARG A 377 -35.25 -13.57 19.51
N ARG A 378 -36.52 -13.54 19.14
CA ARG A 378 -37.56 -12.98 20.03
C ARG A 378 -37.60 -13.88 21.27
N PRO A 379 -37.58 -13.35 22.50
CA PRO A 379 -38.11 -14.08 23.64
C PRO A 379 -39.54 -14.47 23.30
N GLY A 380 -39.85 -15.76 23.35
CA GLY A 380 -41.23 -16.22 23.19
C GLY A 380 -42.09 -15.51 24.24
N LYS A 381 -43.28 -15.02 23.85
CA LYS A 381 -44.26 -14.56 24.84
C LYS A 381 -44.46 -15.71 25.82
N GLY A 382 -44.14 -15.49 27.09
CA GLY A 382 -44.25 -16.53 28.11
C GLY A 382 -45.65 -17.16 28.04
N ALA A 383 -45.69 -18.48 27.92
CA ALA A 383 -46.94 -19.20 27.95
C ALA A 383 -47.63 -18.87 29.29
N LYS A 384 -48.83 -18.29 29.22
CA LYS A 384 -49.70 -18.21 30.40
C LYS A 384 -50.01 -19.64 30.82
N ARG A 385 -49.33 -20.14 31.86
CA ARG A 385 -49.87 -21.23 32.66
C ARG A 385 -51.13 -20.66 33.33
N ARG A 386 -52.28 -21.20 32.92
CA ARG A 386 -53.46 -21.29 33.77
C ARG A 386 -53.29 -22.48 34.71
#